data_AF-A0A542Q6U1-F1
#
_entry.id   AF-A0A542Q6U1-F1
#
_cell.length_a   1.000
_cell.length_b   1.000
_cell.length_c   1.000
_cell.angle_alpha   90.00
_cell.angle_beta   90.00
_cell.angle_gamma   90.00
#
_symmetry.space_group_name_H-M   'P 1'
#
loop_
_entity.id
_entity.type
_entity.pdbx_description
1 polymer ?
#
loop_
_entity_poly.entity_id
_entity_poly.type
_entity_poly.pdbx_seq_one_letter_code
_entity_poly.pdbx_strand_id
1 'polypeptide(L)'
;MIQFETAFFMLYLLCCIAFVFLYISLYVNRHFSFKKIEFTQKFIDSNRAMTAEIDKILFNIELVIHTYESGNFYGNENHEQKLMDELHDYATQLFSILKYFNNIASGVDKNIFDENVVRVNYEHDMRACYKRLRLARRGRDYNDETFLPLEFLLKKWDSKNPAKLKWKVGI
;
A
#
# COMPACT_ATOMS: atom_id res chain seq x y z
N MET A 1 46.07 -43.29 -11.80
CA MET A 1 44.68 -43.79 -11.67
C MET A 1 44.10 -43.45 -10.31
N ILE A 2 44.70 -43.90 -9.20
CA ILE A 2 44.21 -43.66 -7.81
C ILE A 2 44.02 -42.16 -7.48
N GLN A 3 44.95 -41.27 -7.85
CA GLN A 3 44.83 -39.83 -7.58
C GLN A 3 43.69 -39.14 -8.35
N PHE A 4 43.30 -39.69 -9.51
CA PHE A 4 42.20 -39.16 -10.30
C PHE A 4 40.85 -39.56 -9.70
N GLU A 5 40.74 -40.80 -9.23
CA GLU A 5 39.54 -41.33 -8.56
C GLU A 5 39.28 -40.62 -7.23
N THR A 6 40.31 -40.34 -6.43
CA THR A 6 40.16 -39.59 -5.18
C THR A 6 39.76 -38.14 -5.41
N ALA A 7 40.34 -37.47 -6.42
CA ALA A 7 39.94 -36.10 -6.78
C ALA A 7 38.49 -36.02 -7.28
N PHE A 8 38.06 -37.00 -8.09
CA PHE A 8 36.69 -37.10 -8.57
C PHE A 8 35.69 -37.34 -7.42
N PHE A 9 36.03 -38.24 -6.50
CA PHE A 9 35.21 -38.50 -5.32
C PHE A 9 35.09 -37.26 -4.41
N MET A 10 36.19 -36.55 -4.19
CA MET A 10 36.18 -35.30 -3.41
C MET A 10 35.32 -34.22 -4.07
N LEU A 11 35.42 -34.05 -5.40
CA LEU A 11 34.59 -33.11 -6.14
C LEU A 11 33.10 -33.48 -6.05
N TYR A 12 32.75 -34.76 -6.20
CA TYR A 12 31.39 -35.26 -6.06
C TYR A 12 30.83 -34.96 -4.66
N LEU A 13 31.61 -35.23 -3.61
CA LEU A 13 31.20 -34.99 -2.23
C LEU A 13 30.97 -33.49 -1.97
N LEU A 14 31.81 -32.63 -2.55
CA LEU A 14 31.69 -31.18 -2.49
C LEU A 14 30.42 -30.69 -3.19
N CYS A 15 30.09 -31.26 -4.36
CA CYS A 15 28.84 -30.99 -5.06
C CYS A 15 27.62 -31.42 -4.23
N CYS A 16 27.65 -32.61 -3.61
CA CYS A 16 26.57 -33.07 -2.74
C CYS A 16 26.34 -32.11 -1.55
N ILE A 17 27.41 -31.68 -0.89
CA ILE A 17 27.33 -30.72 0.21
C ILE A 17 26.74 -29.39 -0.25
N ALA A 18 27.21 -28.85 -1.39
CA ALA A 18 26.68 -27.62 -1.96
C ALA A 18 25.17 -27.73 -2.29
N PHE A 19 24.73 -28.87 -2.83
CA PHE A 19 23.31 -29.13 -3.07
C PHE A 19 22.48 -29.15 -1.80
N VAL A 20 22.98 -29.76 -0.72
CA VAL A 20 22.30 -29.76 0.58
C VAL A 20 22.17 -28.34 1.14
N PHE A 21 23.24 -27.52 1.07
CA PHE A 21 23.18 -26.12 1.51
C PHE A 21 22.18 -25.29 0.69
N LEU A 22 22.16 -25.45 -0.63
CA LEU A 22 21.17 -24.80 -1.50
C LEU A 22 19.74 -25.21 -1.13
N TYR A 23 19.51 -26.50 -0.90
CA TYR A 23 18.20 -27.01 -0.53
C TYR A 23 17.72 -26.46 0.82
N ILE A 24 18.60 -26.43 1.83
CA ILE A 24 18.29 -25.85 3.15
C ILE A 24 18.00 -24.35 3.01
N SER A 25 18.82 -23.61 2.25
CA SER A 25 18.62 -22.18 2.02
C SER A 25 17.26 -21.90 1.36
N LEU A 26 16.91 -22.67 0.32
CA LEU A 26 15.61 -22.59 -0.34
C LEU A 26 14.45 -22.91 0.60
N TYR A 27 14.58 -23.96 1.41
CA TYR A 27 13.55 -24.35 2.38
C TYR A 27 13.32 -23.26 3.43
N VAL A 28 14.40 -22.74 4.01
CA VAL A 28 14.35 -21.68 5.03
C VAL A 28 13.70 -20.41 4.44
N ASN A 29 14.13 -19.98 3.25
CA ASN A 29 13.55 -18.84 2.56
C ASN A 29 12.05 -19.02 2.28
N ARG A 30 11.64 -20.22 1.84
CA ARG A 30 10.24 -20.54 1.59
C ARG A 30 9.41 -20.51 2.89
N HIS A 31 9.94 -21.06 3.98
CA HIS A 31 9.29 -21.06 5.28
C HIS A 31 9.07 -19.65 5.84
N PHE A 32 10.09 -18.79 5.76
CA PHE A 32 9.97 -17.39 6.16
C PHE A 32 8.95 -16.64 5.29
N SER A 33 8.94 -16.88 3.98
CA SER A 33 7.96 -16.29 3.06
C SER A 33 6.53 -16.69 3.44
N PHE A 34 6.28 -17.97 3.70
CA PHE A 34 4.96 -18.45 4.13
C PHE A 34 4.50 -17.81 5.44
N LYS A 35 5.37 -17.75 6.45
CA LYS A 35 5.04 -17.09 7.72
C LYS A 35 4.69 -15.62 7.54
N LYS A 36 5.42 -14.91 6.66
CA LYS A 36 5.14 -13.50 6.36
C LYS A 36 3.79 -13.31 5.67
N ILE A 37 3.46 -14.18 4.71
CA ILE A 37 2.16 -14.19 4.03
C ILE A 37 1.04 -14.44 5.05
N GLU A 38 1.18 -15.46 5.91
CA GLU A 38 0.20 -15.80 6.94
C GLU A 38 0.01 -14.66 7.94
N PHE A 39 1.10 -14.06 8.40
CA PHE A 39 1.06 -12.89 9.29
C PHE A 39 0.31 -11.71 8.64
N THR A 40 0.63 -11.41 7.38
CA THR A 40 -0.01 -10.31 6.65
C THR A 40 -1.49 -10.56 6.44
N GLN A 41 -1.89 -11.80 6.13
CA GLN A 41 -3.28 -12.18 5.96
C GLN A 41 -4.06 -12.02 7.27
N LYS A 42 -3.53 -12.52 8.39
CA LYS A 42 -4.15 -12.35 9.72
C LYS A 42 -4.32 -10.88 10.10
N PHE A 43 -3.31 -10.06 9.81
CA PHE A 43 -3.39 -8.62 10.02
C PHE A 43 -4.51 -7.98 9.19
N ILE A 44 -4.67 -8.36 7.93
CA ILE A 44 -5.75 -7.84 7.07
C ILE A 44 -7.11 -8.27 7.60
N ASP A 45 -7.26 -9.56 7.93
CA ASP A 45 -8.51 -10.11 8.42
C ASP A 45 -8.95 -9.42 9.72
N SER A 46 -8.00 -9.11 10.62
CA SER A 46 -8.29 -8.38 11.86
C SER A 46 -8.68 -6.92 11.64
N ASN A 47 -8.32 -6.34 10.48
CA ASN A 47 -8.58 -4.95 10.13
C ASN A 47 -9.66 -4.79 9.06
N ARG A 48 -10.41 -5.85 8.73
CA ARG A 48 -11.43 -5.84 7.67
C ARG A 48 -12.58 -4.84 7.91
N ALA A 49 -12.87 -4.50 9.16
CA ALA A 49 -13.83 -3.44 9.47
C ALA A 49 -13.36 -2.08 8.94
N MET A 50 -12.04 -1.84 8.97
CA MET A 50 -11.43 -0.59 8.52
C MET A 50 -11.59 -0.39 7.00
N THR A 51 -11.50 -1.45 6.18
CA THR A 51 -11.73 -1.30 4.73
C THR A 51 -13.15 -0.86 4.40
N ALA A 52 -14.15 -1.41 5.09
CA ALA A 52 -15.54 -1.00 4.93
C ALA A 52 -15.77 0.46 5.39
N GLU A 53 -15.08 0.91 6.43
CA GLU A 53 -15.14 2.30 6.88
C GLU A 53 -14.52 3.27 5.86
N ILE A 54 -13.44 2.86 5.17
CA ILE A 54 -12.79 3.68 4.15
C ILE A 54 -13.75 4.00 3.01
N ASP A 55 -14.45 3.00 2.47
CA ASP A 55 -15.43 3.22 1.40
C ASP A 55 -16.54 4.18 1.81
N LYS A 56 -17.04 4.04 3.05
CA LYS A 56 -18.06 4.94 3.60
C LYS A 56 -17.56 6.38 3.71
N ILE A 57 -16.34 6.57 4.21
CA ILE A 57 -15.72 7.90 4.34
C ILE A 57 -15.51 8.53 2.96
N LEU A 58 -15.00 7.76 2.01
CA LEU A 58 -14.80 8.22 0.63
C LEU A 58 -16.11 8.64 -0.03
N PHE A 59 -17.18 7.85 0.15
CA PHE A 59 -18.51 8.17 -0.34
C PHE A 59 -19.08 9.46 0.29
N ASN A 60 -18.96 9.61 1.60
CA ASN A 60 -19.48 10.80 2.30
C ASN A 60 -18.74 12.08 1.89
N ILE A 61 -17.42 12.02 1.69
CA ILE A 61 -16.64 13.15 1.17
C ILE A 61 -17.19 13.58 -0.20
N GLU A 62 -17.46 12.61 -1.07
CA GLU A 62 -17.96 12.87 -2.42
C GLU A 62 -19.38 13.46 -2.41
N LEU A 63 -20.24 12.97 -1.51
CA LEU A 63 -21.58 13.51 -1.30
C LEU A 63 -21.53 14.97 -0.81
N VAL A 64 -20.68 15.29 0.17
CA VAL A 64 -20.53 16.65 0.69
C VAL A 64 -20.02 17.61 -0.38
N ILE A 65 -18.98 17.21 -1.13
CA ILE A 65 -18.43 18.01 -2.23
C ILE A 65 -19.50 18.28 -3.29
N HIS A 66 -20.20 17.25 -3.75
CA HIS A 66 -21.25 17.41 -4.75
C HIS A 66 -22.39 18.31 -4.24
N THR A 67 -22.76 18.17 -2.96
CA THR A 67 -23.77 19.05 -2.36
C THR A 67 -23.29 20.49 -2.43
N TYR A 68 -22.06 20.79 -1.98
CA TYR A 68 -21.43 22.11 -2.05
C TYR A 68 -21.42 22.69 -3.49
N GLU A 69 -20.95 21.92 -4.46
CA GLU A 69 -20.85 22.33 -5.86
C GLU A 69 -22.21 22.55 -6.54
N SER A 70 -23.25 21.83 -6.10
CA SER A 70 -24.61 21.96 -6.66
C SER A 70 -25.31 23.29 -6.32
N GLY A 71 -24.71 24.13 -5.46
CA GLY A 71 -25.22 25.47 -5.16
C GLY A 71 -26.57 25.50 -4.43
N ASN A 72 -26.99 24.38 -3.83
CA ASN A 72 -28.24 24.24 -3.07
C ASN A 72 -28.24 24.98 -1.70
N PHE A 73 -27.52 26.10 -1.58
CA PHE A 73 -27.26 26.82 -0.32
C PHE A 73 -27.83 28.23 -0.24
N TYR A 74 -28.67 28.65 -1.19
CA TYR A 74 -29.19 30.02 -1.21
C TYR A 74 -29.82 30.43 0.15
N GLY A 75 -29.07 31.22 0.94
CA GLY A 75 -29.57 32.06 2.02
C GLY A 75 -29.47 31.54 3.46
N ASN A 76 -28.76 30.44 3.77
CA ASN A 76 -28.65 29.95 5.16
C ASN A 76 -27.19 29.73 5.59
N GLU A 77 -26.57 30.75 6.18
CA GLU A 77 -25.19 30.74 6.71
C GLU A 77 -24.94 29.57 7.68
N ASN A 78 -25.96 29.18 8.47
CA ASN A 78 -25.85 28.03 9.38
C ASN A 78 -25.69 26.70 8.64
N HIS A 79 -26.22 26.59 7.41
CA HIS A 79 -26.14 25.37 6.61
C HIS A 79 -24.76 25.24 5.94
N GLU A 80 -24.21 26.34 5.45
CA GLU A 80 -22.85 26.38 4.90
C GLU A 80 -21.79 26.05 5.97
N GLN A 81 -21.91 26.65 7.17
CA GLN A 81 -20.99 26.37 8.26
C GLN A 81 -21.01 24.89 8.66
N LYS A 82 -22.21 24.28 8.74
CA LYS A 82 -22.36 22.87 9.10
C LYS A 82 -21.68 21.94 8.08
N LEU A 83 -21.77 22.25 6.79
CA LEU A 83 -21.08 21.46 5.76
C LEU A 83 -19.57 21.63 5.78
N MET A 84 -19.08 22.83 6.10
CA MET A 84 -17.65 23.04 6.30
C MET A 84 -17.12 22.24 7.48
N ASP A 85 -17.88 22.17 8.58
CA ASP A 85 -17.55 21.35 9.74
C ASP A 85 -17.57 19.85 9.36
N GLU A 86 -18.59 19.38 8.64
CA GLU A 86 -18.67 17.98 8.14
C GLU A 86 -17.50 17.65 7.19
N LEU A 87 -17.15 18.56 6.28
CA LEU A 87 -16.00 18.40 5.39
C LEU A 87 -14.68 18.33 6.17
N HIS A 88 -14.54 19.14 7.22
CA HIS A 88 -13.37 19.13 8.09
C HIS A 88 -13.23 17.79 8.84
N ASP A 89 -14.32 17.28 9.39
CA ASP A 89 -14.36 15.99 10.07
C ASP A 89 -13.99 14.85 9.11
N TYR A 90 -14.56 14.83 7.92
CA TYR A 90 -14.23 13.82 6.92
C TYR A 90 -12.79 13.93 6.41
N ALA A 91 -12.26 15.15 6.26
CA ALA A 91 -10.85 15.37 5.92
C ALA A 91 -9.91 14.82 7.01
N THR A 92 -10.28 15.00 8.28
CA THR A 92 -9.53 14.45 9.43
C THR A 92 -9.53 12.92 9.41
N GLN A 93 -10.69 12.31 9.14
CA GLN A 93 -10.81 10.86 9.01
C GLN A 93 -9.98 10.32 7.83
N LEU A 94 -10.03 10.98 6.67
CA LEU A 94 -9.19 10.64 5.52
C LEU A 94 -7.70 10.70 5.85
N PHE A 95 -7.28 11.72 6.61
CA PHE A 95 -5.88 11.85 7.04
C PHE A 95 -5.46 10.70 7.98
N SER A 96 -6.35 10.25 8.86
CA SER A 96 -6.12 9.07 9.71
C SER A 96 -5.94 7.79 8.88
N ILE A 97 -6.80 7.57 7.87
CA ILE A 97 -6.69 6.45 6.93
C ILE A 97 -5.36 6.49 6.18
N LEU A 98 -4.96 7.67 5.70
CA LEU A 98 -3.68 7.82 5.00
C LEU A 98 -2.48 7.50 5.89
N LYS A 99 -2.52 7.88 7.18
CA LYS A 99 -1.48 7.47 8.15
C LYS A 99 -1.43 5.95 8.32
N TYR A 100 -2.60 5.30 8.41
CA TYR A 100 -2.68 3.85 8.48
C TYR A 100 -2.03 3.20 7.25
N PHE A 101 -2.38 3.65 6.05
CA PHE A 101 -1.77 3.16 4.81
C PHE A 101 -0.28 3.46 4.71
N ASN A 102 0.18 4.59 5.22
CA ASN A 102 1.59 4.92 5.27
C ASN A 102 2.37 3.98 6.21
N ASN A 103 1.78 3.58 7.33
CA ASN A 103 2.36 2.59 8.22
C ASN A 103 2.45 1.21 7.55
N ILE A 104 1.42 0.80 6.81
CA ILE A 104 1.47 -0.43 6.00
C ILE A 104 2.59 -0.33 4.97
N ALA A 105 2.67 0.79 4.24
CA ALA A 105 3.71 1.02 3.24
C ALA A 105 5.13 0.94 3.84
N SER A 106 5.34 1.55 5.02
CA SER A 106 6.60 1.42 5.76
C SER A 106 6.86 -0.02 6.21
N GLY A 107 5.83 -0.75 6.62
CA GLY A 107 5.96 -2.17 6.97
C GLY A 107 6.31 -3.06 5.77
N VAL A 108 5.81 -2.74 4.57
CA VAL A 108 6.23 -3.39 3.32
C VAL A 108 7.69 -3.10 3.02
N ASP A 109 8.12 -1.84 3.11
CA ASP A 109 9.51 -1.43 2.88
C ASP A 109 10.48 -2.12 3.85
N LYS A 110 10.07 -2.27 5.12
CA LYS A 110 10.83 -2.99 6.15
C LYS A 110 10.72 -4.52 6.08
N ASN A 111 10.11 -5.08 5.03
CA ASN A 111 9.86 -6.52 4.86
C ASN A 111 9.05 -7.19 5.99
N ILE A 112 8.28 -6.41 6.76
CA ILE A 112 7.38 -6.91 7.81
C ILE A 112 6.12 -7.52 7.17
N PHE A 113 5.55 -6.83 6.18
CA PHE A 113 4.39 -7.29 5.44
C PHE A 113 4.76 -7.87 4.08
N ASP A 114 3.96 -8.81 3.59
CA ASP A 114 4.06 -9.27 2.22
C ASP A 114 3.43 -8.26 1.25
N GLU A 115 4.25 -7.73 0.32
CA GLU A 115 3.82 -6.71 -0.64
C GLU A 115 2.66 -7.18 -1.52
N ASN A 116 2.64 -8.44 -1.94
CA ASN A 116 1.61 -8.93 -2.87
C ASN A 116 0.27 -9.06 -2.16
N VAL A 117 0.28 -9.58 -0.93
CA VAL A 117 -0.92 -9.69 -0.10
C VAL A 117 -1.48 -8.30 0.21
N VAL A 118 -0.63 -7.35 0.61
CA VAL A 118 -1.03 -5.94 0.83
C VAL A 118 -1.62 -5.34 -0.44
N ARG A 119 -0.97 -5.54 -1.60
CA ARG A 119 -1.42 -4.98 -2.87
C ARG A 119 -2.81 -5.47 -3.25
N VAL A 120 -3.06 -6.78 -3.17
CA VAL A 120 -4.37 -7.35 -3.54
C VAL A 120 -5.50 -6.79 -2.68
N ASN A 121 -5.24 -6.50 -1.40
CA ASN A 121 -6.28 -6.08 -0.46
C ASN A 121 -6.46 -4.56 -0.37
N TYR A 122 -5.40 -3.77 -0.54
CA TYR A 122 -5.44 -2.33 -0.26
C TYR A 122 -5.04 -1.43 -1.43
N GLU A 123 -4.56 -1.97 -2.56
CA GLU A 123 -4.05 -1.13 -3.66
C GLU A 123 -5.09 -0.12 -4.15
N HIS A 124 -6.33 -0.58 -4.34
CA HIS A 124 -7.41 0.28 -4.80
C HIS A 124 -7.66 1.45 -3.84
N ASP A 125 -7.81 1.15 -2.56
CA ASP A 125 -8.20 2.12 -1.53
C ASP A 125 -7.06 3.09 -1.23
N MET A 126 -5.82 2.58 -1.15
CA MET A 126 -4.62 3.40 -1.02
C MET A 126 -4.52 4.43 -2.15
N ARG A 127 -4.78 4.02 -3.39
CA ARG A 127 -4.79 4.92 -4.56
C ARG A 127 -5.93 5.93 -4.48
N ALA A 128 -7.13 5.48 -4.14
CA ALA A 128 -8.32 6.31 -4.06
C ALA A 128 -8.15 7.43 -3.01
N CYS A 129 -7.66 7.09 -1.82
CA CYS A 129 -7.37 8.04 -0.75
C CYS A 129 -6.21 8.98 -1.12
N TYR A 130 -5.11 8.44 -1.66
CA TYR A 130 -3.94 9.25 -2.01
C TYR A 130 -4.22 10.23 -3.15
N LYS A 131 -5.04 9.84 -4.15
CA LYS A 131 -5.48 10.75 -5.22
C LYS A 131 -6.30 11.92 -4.66
N ARG A 132 -7.23 11.66 -3.74
CA ARG A 132 -8.06 12.69 -3.11
C ARG A 132 -7.22 13.64 -2.25
N LEU A 133 -6.25 13.11 -1.50
CA LEU A 133 -5.27 13.93 -0.79
C LEU A 133 -4.55 14.91 -1.74
N ARG A 134 -4.07 14.41 -2.88
CA ARG A 134 -3.32 15.22 -3.85
C ARG A 134 -4.20 16.30 -4.47
N LEU A 135 -5.47 16.00 -4.75
CA LEU A 135 -6.45 16.99 -5.23
C LEU A 135 -6.74 18.07 -4.17
N ALA A 136 -6.95 17.68 -2.91
CA ALA A 136 -7.18 18.61 -1.80
C ALA A 136 -5.96 19.52 -1.47
N ARG A 137 -4.78 19.11 -1.97
CA ARG A 137 -3.50 19.82 -1.79
C ARG A 137 -3.08 20.67 -2.98
N ARG A 138 -3.74 20.57 -4.14
CA ARG A 138 -3.38 21.35 -5.34
C ARG A 138 -3.43 22.85 -4.99
N GLY A 139 -2.26 23.51 -4.93
CA GLY A 139 -2.12 24.93 -4.60
C GLY A 139 -1.62 25.26 -3.18
N ARG A 140 -1.24 24.28 -2.33
CA ARG A 140 -0.61 24.54 -1.02
C ARG A 140 0.76 23.89 -0.93
N ASP A 141 1.79 24.67 -0.59
CA ASP A 141 3.16 24.23 -0.31
C ASP A 141 3.22 23.46 1.02
N TYR A 142 2.78 22.20 1.01
CA TYR A 142 2.97 21.28 2.15
C TYR A 142 4.21 20.44 1.91
N ASN A 143 5.09 20.40 2.92
CA ASN A 143 6.29 19.56 2.93
C ASN A 143 5.90 18.08 2.79
N ASP A 144 6.27 17.47 1.67
CA ASP A 144 5.72 16.21 1.13
C ASP A 144 6.16 14.93 1.88
N GLU A 145 6.88 15.06 2.99
CA GLU A 145 7.55 13.91 3.63
C GLU A 145 6.61 12.97 4.38
N THR A 146 5.44 13.46 4.83
CA THR A 146 4.56 12.70 5.75
C THR A 146 4.06 11.38 5.16
N PHE A 147 3.89 11.30 3.84
CA PHE A 147 3.33 10.14 3.15
C PHE A 147 4.27 9.56 2.09
N LEU A 148 5.57 9.85 2.18
CA LEU A 148 6.59 9.35 1.26
C LEU A 148 6.60 7.81 1.13
N PRO A 149 6.55 7.02 2.23
CA PRO A 149 6.50 5.57 2.10
C PRO A 149 5.34 5.08 1.22
N LEU A 150 4.15 5.64 1.44
CA LEU A 150 2.97 5.33 0.63
C LEU A 150 3.17 5.74 -0.82
N GLU A 151 3.68 6.94 -1.08
CA GLU A 151 3.94 7.43 -2.44
C GLU A 151 4.93 6.54 -3.20
N PHE A 152 6.04 6.16 -2.56
CA PHE A 152 7.03 5.27 -3.18
C PHE A 152 6.46 3.90 -3.48
N LEU A 153 5.66 3.33 -2.56
CA LEU A 153 5.00 2.06 -2.77
C LEU A 153 4.04 2.11 -3.97
N LEU A 154 3.21 3.15 -4.06
CA LEU A 154 2.27 3.32 -5.18
C LEU A 154 3.00 3.51 -6.52
N LYS A 155 4.07 4.33 -6.56
CA LYS A 155 4.92 4.49 -7.76
C LYS A 155 5.58 3.17 -8.17
N LYS A 156 6.04 2.36 -7.20
CA LYS A 156 6.60 1.03 -7.44
C LYS A 156 5.56 0.08 -8.03
N TRP A 157 4.29 0.18 -7.63
CA TRP A 157 3.22 -0.62 -8.23
C TRP A 157 2.86 -0.17 -9.63
N ASP A 158 2.92 1.15 -9.91
CA ASP A 158 2.70 1.69 -11.25
C ASP A 158 3.76 1.22 -12.25
N SER A 159 5.04 1.20 -11.85
CA SER A 159 6.13 0.73 -12.73
C SER A 159 6.04 -0.76 -13.05
N LYS A 160 5.42 -1.56 -12.18
CA LYS A 160 5.17 -2.99 -12.39
C LYS A 160 3.98 -3.29 -13.32
N ASN A 161 3.20 -2.28 -13.72
CA ASN A 161 2.00 -2.45 -14.55
C ASN A 161 1.98 -1.43 -15.73
N PRO A 162 2.86 -1.60 -16.74
CA PRO A 162 3.10 -0.58 -17.78
C PRO A 162 1.89 -0.28 -18.67
N ALA A 163 0.85 -1.13 -18.66
CA ALA A 163 -0.39 -0.89 -19.41
C ALA A 163 -1.22 0.29 -18.87
N LYS A 164 -0.98 0.76 -17.63
CA LYS A 164 -1.68 1.91 -17.02
C LYS A 164 -0.87 3.22 -17.03
N LEU A 165 0.30 3.25 -17.68
CA LEU A 165 1.12 4.46 -17.91
C LEU A 165 0.51 5.44 -18.95
N LYS A 166 -0.82 5.46 -19.08
CA LYS A 166 -1.59 6.48 -19.82
C LYS A 166 -2.06 7.63 -18.93
N TRP A 167 -1.47 7.85 -17.75
CA TRP A 167 -1.55 9.14 -17.07
C TRP A 167 -0.42 10.07 -17.55
N LYS A 168 -0.26 10.19 -18.87
CA LYS A 168 0.45 11.34 -19.44
C LYS A 168 -0.52 12.50 -19.43
N VAL A 169 -0.24 13.44 -18.51
CA VAL A 169 -0.30 14.90 -18.72
C VAL A 169 -1.22 15.31 -19.88
N GLY A 170 -2.40 15.81 -19.54
CA GLY A 170 -3.33 16.36 -20.51
C GLY A 170 -4.22 17.41 -19.86
N ILE A 171 -3.70 18.65 -19.87
CA ILE A 171 -4.37 19.96 -19.73
C ILE A 171 -5.08 20.21 -18.39
#